data_AF-A0A2P4QQL7-F1
#
_entry.id   AF-A0A2P4QQL7-F1
#
_cell.length_a   1.000
_cell.length_b   1.000
_cell.length_c   1.000
_cell.angle_alpha   90.00
_cell.angle_beta   90.00
_cell.angle_gamma   90.00
#
_symmetry.space_group_name_H-M   'P 1'
#
loop_
_entity.id
_entity.type
_entity.pdbx_description
1 polymer ?
#
loop_
_entity_poly.entity_id
_entity_poly.type
_entity_poly.pdbx_seq_one_letter_code
_entity_poly.pdbx_strand_id
1 'polypeptide(L)'
;MLKYNMNLREYLQQNNNQLTWNERIEITFSVINRLYFIHKENSIHRDLHSGNILYSQFNDGWRISDLGFCGPADKPSTSIYGNLPYIAPEVINGKGYTFRSDIYSIAMLMWEISFGQPPFMNYEHDYILAINIIDGIRPKILSEIPLKYKSLMEQCWDANPLKRPDAKTLNKKINEIKSYYQNNSNELPQLIT
;
A
#
# COMPACT_ATOMS: atom_id res chain seq x y z
N MET A 1 -5.30 5.20 -27.03
CA MET A 1 -4.95 4.20 -26.00
C MET A 1 -4.21 4.90 -24.88
N LEU A 2 -4.67 4.76 -23.63
CA LEU A 2 -3.91 5.21 -22.47
C LEU A 2 -2.65 4.35 -22.36
N LYS A 3 -1.47 4.95 -22.50
CA LYS A 3 -0.19 4.25 -22.33
C LYS A 3 0.13 4.17 -20.84
N TYR A 4 -0.21 3.05 -20.23
CA TYR A 4 0.31 2.64 -18.93
C TYR A 4 1.51 1.73 -19.19
N ASN A 5 2.72 2.29 -19.18
CA ASN A 5 3.93 1.56 -19.61
C ASN A 5 4.73 0.97 -18.45
N MET A 6 4.33 1.21 -17.20
CA MET A 6 5.10 0.80 -16.02
C MET A 6 4.19 0.72 -14.79
N ASN A 7 4.29 -0.38 -14.05
CA ASN A 7 3.67 -0.50 -12.73
C ASN A 7 4.64 -0.05 -11.62
N LEU A 8 4.09 0.19 -10.42
CA LEU A 8 4.87 0.70 -9.29
C LEU A 8 5.97 -0.29 -8.87
N ARG A 9 5.74 -1.60 -9.02
CA ARG A 9 6.73 -2.62 -8.67
C ARG A 9 7.99 -2.49 -9.52
N GLU A 10 7.81 -2.45 -10.83
CA GLU A 10 8.90 -2.29 -11.79
C GLU A 10 9.65 -0.98 -11.55
N TYR A 11 8.90 0.10 -11.33
CA TYR A 11 9.48 1.41 -11.07
C TYR A 11 10.34 1.43 -9.81
N LEU A 12 9.84 0.86 -8.70
CA LEU A 12 10.58 0.78 -7.45
C LEU A 12 11.84 -0.07 -7.61
N GLN A 13 11.76 -1.23 -8.28
CA GLN A 13 12.93 -2.08 -8.54
C GLN A 13 14.01 -1.37 -9.36
N GLN A 14 13.61 -0.54 -10.33
CA GLN A 14 14.55 0.19 -11.20
C GLN A 14 15.16 1.44 -10.53
N ASN A 15 14.41 2.10 -9.64
CA ASN A 15 14.76 3.46 -9.17
C ASN A 15 14.99 3.55 -7.64
N ASN A 16 14.90 2.45 -6.88
CA ASN A 16 14.92 2.49 -5.42
C ASN A 16 16.10 3.30 -4.84
N ASN A 17 17.31 3.16 -5.40
CA ASN A 17 18.49 3.82 -4.86
C ASN A 17 18.54 5.34 -5.17
N GLN A 18 17.68 5.81 -6.09
CA GLN A 18 17.61 7.21 -6.52
C GLN A 18 16.42 7.95 -5.92
N LEU A 19 15.40 7.22 -5.44
CA LEU A 19 14.16 7.80 -4.92
C LEU A 19 14.35 8.50 -3.58
N THR A 20 14.20 9.82 -3.58
CA THR A 20 14.15 10.64 -2.39
C THR A 20 12.90 10.35 -1.56
N TRP A 21 12.93 10.71 -0.28
CA TRP A 21 11.75 10.56 0.58
C TRP A 21 10.58 11.45 0.16
N ASN A 22 10.84 12.63 -0.41
CA ASN A 22 9.79 13.47 -0.95
C ASN A 22 9.06 12.73 -2.08
N GLU A 23 9.77 12.13 -3.03
CA GLU A 23 9.15 11.34 -4.10
C GLU A 23 8.37 10.14 -3.57
N ARG A 24 8.92 9.40 -2.59
CA ARG A 24 8.21 8.28 -1.94
C ARG A 24 6.89 8.72 -1.28
N ILE A 25 6.91 9.86 -0.60
CA ILE A 25 5.71 10.44 0.03
C ILE A 25 4.71 10.91 -1.03
N GLU A 26 5.17 11.50 -2.13
CA GLU A 26 4.32 11.90 -3.27
C GLU A 26 3.63 10.70 -3.93
N ILE A 27 4.36 9.61 -4.17
CA ILE A 27 3.81 8.34 -4.69
C ILE A 27 2.72 7.84 -3.73
N THR A 28 3.04 7.77 -2.43
CA THR A 28 2.13 7.31 -1.39
C THR A 28 0.86 8.16 -1.32
N PHE A 29 1.01 9.49 -1.36
CA PHE A 29 -0.10 10.44 -1.41
C PHE A 29 -0.99 10.20 -2.61
N SER A 30 -0.40 10.04 -3.80
CA SER A 30 -1.16 9.78 -5.04
C SER A 30 -1.99 8.51 -4.94
N VAL A 31 -1.42 7.41 -4.45
CA VAL A 31 -2.13 6.14 -4.27
C VAL A 31 -3.27 6.26 -3.25
N ILE A 32 -3.00 6.82 -2.07
CA ILE A 32 -4.01 7.01 -1.01
C ILE A 32 -5.14 7.92 -1.51
N ASN A 33 -4.82 8.98 -2.26
CA ASN A 33 -5.81 9.87 -2.82
C ASN A 33 -6.76 9.15 -3.78
N ARG A 34 -6.23 8.25 -4.63
CA ARG A 34 -7.08 7.44 -5.51
C ARG A 34 -7.93 6.46 -4.73
N LEU A 35 -7.39 5.81 -3.69
CA LEU A 35 -8.17 4.92 -2.83
C LEU A 35 -9.34 5.66 -2.14
N TYR A 36 -9.10 6.89 -1.68
CA TYR A 36 -10.14 7.73 -1.10
C TYR A 36 -11.34 7.91 -2.04
N PHE A 37 -11.11 8.16 -3.33
CA PHE A 37 -12.20 8.26 -4.30
C PHE A 37 -12.90 6.91 -4.54
N ILE A 38 -12.16 5.81 -4.62
CA ILE A 38 -12.75 4.46 -4.74
C ILE A 38 -13.69 4.15 -3.55
N HIS A 39 -13.23 4.42 -2.32
CA HIS A 39 -14.05 4.22 -1.12
C HIS A 39 -15.22 5.21 -1.03
N LYS A 40 -15.06 6.43 -1.55
CA LYS A 40 -16.14 7.43 -1.62
C LYS A 40 -17.28 6.96 -2.54
N GLU A 41 -16.95 6.22 -3.59
CA GLU A 41 -17.93 5.54 -4.47
C GLU A 41 -18.39 4.18 -3.88
N ASN A 42 -18.24 3.99 -2.56
CA ASN A 42 -18.68 2.81 -1.81
C ASN A 42 -18.12 1.46 -2.35
N SER A 43 -16.92 1.49 -2.95
CA SER A 43 -16.28 0.33 -3.57
C SER A 43 -15.05 -0.12 -2.79
N ILE A 44 -14.85 -1.44 -2.68
CA ILE A 44 -13.68 -2.07 -2.04
C ILE A 44 -12.82 -2.67 -3.15
N HIS A 45 -11.52 -2.37 -3.16
CA HIS A 45 -10.60 -2.81 -4.21
C HIS A 45 -10.21 -4.28 -4.11
N ARG A 46 -9.94 -4.78 -2.90
CA ARG A 46 -9.65 -6.20 -2.57
C ARG A 46 -8.30 -6.75 -3.03
N ASP A 47 -7.72 -6.20 -4.10
CA ASP A 47 -6.41 -6.66 -4.62
C ASP A 47 -5.40 -5.50 -4.83
N LEU A 48 -5.24 -4.66 -3.81
CA LEU A 48 -4.25 -3.58 -3.86
C LEU A 48 -2.84 -4.14 -3.66
N HIS A 49 -2.00 -4.01 -4.68
CA HIS A 49 -0.56 -4.28 -4.62
C HIS A 49 0.16 -3.46 -5.68
N SER A 50 1.49 -3.36 -5.61
CA SER A 50 2.29 -2.51 -6.52
C SER A 50 2.11 -2.82 -8.00
N GLY A 51 1.84 -4.08 -8.36
CA GLY A 51 1.47 -4.46 -9.73
C GLY A 51 0.19 -3.80 -10.27
N ASN A 52 -0.77 -3.45 -9.41
CA ASN A 52 -2.04 -2.79 -9.76
C ASN A 52 -1.98 -1.26 -9.56
N ILE A 53 -0.77 -0.71 -9.44
CA ILE A 53 -0.54 0.73 -9.39
C ILE A 53 0.23 1.12 -10.64
N LEU A 54 -0.42 1.83 -11.56
CA LEU A 54 0.14 2.16 -12.88
C LEU A 54 0.49 3.64 -12.97
N TYR A 55 1.60 3.95 -13.64
CA TYR A 55 1.93 5.34 -13.96
C TYR A 55 1.12 5.81 -15.17
N SER A 56 0.39 6.92 -15.01
CA SER A 56 -0.33 7.57 -16.09
C SER A 56 0.49 8.76 -16.60
N GLN A 57 1.12 8.63 -17.77
CA GLN A 57 1.84 9.73 -18.42
C GLN A 57 0.92 10.92 -18.72
N PHE A 58 -0.36 10.65 -19.03
CA PHE A 58 -1.33 11.69 -19.37
C PHE A 58 -1.65 12.62 -18.19
N ASN A 59 -1.76 12.06 -16.98
CA ASN A 59 -2.08 12.84 -15.79
C ASN A 59 -0.86 13.08 -14.89
N ASP A 60 0.32 12.72 -15.38
CA ASP A 60 1.59 12.75 -14.66
C ASP A 60 1.49 12.21 -13.23
N GLY A 61 1.05 10.96 -13.09
CA GLY A 61 0.98 10.36 -11.76
C GLY A 61 0.40 8.96 -11.67
N TRP A 62 0.58 8.38 -10.48
CA TRP A 62 0.15 7.04 -10.13
C TRP A 62 -1.38 6.89 -10.06
N ARG A 63 -1.87 5.75 -10.54
CA ARG A 63 -3.29 5.38 -10.59
C ARG A 63 -3.46 3.95 -10.12
N ILE A 64 -4.52 3.71 -9.35
CA ILE A 64 -4.97 2.36 -9.03
C ILE A 64 -5.68 1.81 -10.29
N SER A 65 -5.21 0.69 -10.81
CA SER A 65 -5.83 -0.09 -11.89
C SER A 65 -6.62 -1.26 -11.32
N ASP A 66 -7.25 -2.04 -12.20
CA ASP A 66 -7.88 -3.32 -11.86
C ASP A 66 -8.78 -3.24 -10.62
N LEU A 67 -9.89 -2.52 -10.79
CA LEU A 67 -10.91 -2.27 -9.76
C LEU A 67 -11.65 -3.54 -9.32
N GLY A 68 -10.96 -4.66 -9.07
CA GLY A 68 -11.41 -5.83 -8.31
C GLY A 68 -12.80 -6.36 -8.61
N PHE A 69 -13.34 -6.08 -9.81
CA PHE A 69 -14.72 -6.34 -10.16
C PHE A 69 -14.87 -7.83 -10.34
N CYS A 70 -15.31 -8.45 -9.23
CA CYS A 70 -15.35 -9.87 -8.97
C CYS A 70 -13.94 -10.47 -8.88
N GLY A 71 -13.75 -11.37 -7.92
CA GLY A 71 -12.67 -12.34 -8.06
C GLY A 71 -12.83 -13.13 -9.37
N PRO A 72 -12.05 -14.20 -9.57
CA PRO A 72 -12.24 -15.08 -10.71
C PRO A 72 -13.73 -15.40 -10.90
N ALA A 73 -14.28 -15.23 -12.11
CA ALA A 73 -15.74 -15.31 -12.35
C ALA A 73 -16.33 -16.68 -11.96
N ASP A 74 -15.47 -17.69 -11.87
CA ASP A 74 -15.70 -19.06 -11.45
C ASP A 74 -15.66 -19.27 -9.92
N LYS A 75 -15.27 -18.25 -9.14
CA LYS A 75 -15.18 -18.35 -7.68
C LYS A 75 -16.30 -17.58 -6.97
N PRO A 76 -16.83 -18.13 -5.86
CA PRO A 76 -17.79 -17.41 -5.04
C PRO A 76 -17.20 -16.08 -4.56
N SER A 77 -18.06 -15.07 -4.41
CA SER A 77 -17.68 -13.72 -3.94
C SER A 77 -17.07 -13.70 -2.53
N THR A 78 -17.25 -14.79 -1.78
CA THR A 78 -16.68 -15.03 -0.45
C THR A 78 -15.27 -15.65 -0.48
N SER A 79 -14.77 -16.03 -1.66
CA SER A 79 -13.42 -16.57 -1.81
C SER A 79 -12.37 -15.52 -1.45
N ILE A 80 -11.29 -15.96 -0.80
CA ILE A 80 -10.10 -15.13 -0.58
C ILE A 80 -9.28 -15.15 -1.87
N TYR A 81 -8.94 -13.99 -2.40
CA TYR A 81 -8.11 -13.83 -3.60
C TYR A 81 -7.26 -12.57 -3.56
N GLY A 82 -6.16 -12.57 -4.31
CA GLY A 82 -5.23 -11.44 -4.36
C GLY A 82 -3.86 -11.80 -3.82
N ASN A 83 -3.00 -10.80 -3.72
CA ASN A 83 -1.58 -11.02 -3.42
C ASN A 83 -1.32 -11.16 -1.91
N LEU A 84 -1.03 -12.38 -1.44
CA LEU A 84 -0.98 -12.77 -0.01
C LEU A 84 -0.29 -11.74 0.93
N PRO A 85 0.91 -11.21 0.64
CA PRO A 85 1.55 -10.18 1.46
C PRO A 85 0.70 -8.92 1.73
N TYR A 86 -0.25 -8.60 0.86
CA TYR A 86 -1.10 -7.41 0.90
C TYR A 86 -2.50 -7.69 1.48
N ILE A 87 -2.85 -8.96 1.71
CA ILE A 87 -4.15 -9.35 2.23
C ILE A 87 -4.18 -9.13 3.75
N ALA A 88 -5.21 -8.44 4.24
CA ALA A 88 -5.39 -8.16 5.66
C ALA A 88 -5.63 -9.44 6.48
N PRO A 89 -5.13 -9.53 7.73
CA PRO A 89 -5.22 -10.75 8.54
C PRO A 89 -6.65 -11.22 8.78
N GLU A 90 -7.62 -10.30 8.94
CA GLU A 90 -9.03 -10.66 9.08
C GLU A 90 -9.61 -11.30 7.82
N VAL A 91 -9.12 -10.92 6.64
CA VAL A 91 -9.54 -11.49 5.36
C VAL A 91 -8.95 -12.89 5.20
N ILE A 92 -7.67 -13.07 5.51
CA ILE A 92 -7.01 -14.39 5.54
C ILE A 92 -7.79 -15.33 6.48
N ASN A 93 -8.27 -14.82 7.62
CA ASN A 93 -9.10 -15.54 8.58
C ASN A 93 -10.59 -15.64 8.18
N GLY A 94 -10.94 -15.43 6.90
CA GLY A 94 -12.27 -15.67 6.36
C GLY A 94 -13.36 -14.65 6.71
N LYS A 95 -13.02 -13.49 7.31
CA LYS A 95 -14.02 -12.45 7.68
C LYS A 95 -14.48 -11.58 6.51
N GLY A 96 -13.96 -11.83 5.31
CA GLY A 96 -14.30 -11.10 4.09
C GLY A 96 -13.65 -9.71 3.97
N TYR A 97 -13.64 -9.17 2.76
CA TYR A 97 -13.04 -7.87 2.46
C TYR A 97 -13.90 -6.72 2.98
N THR A 98 -13.23 -5.66 3.45
CA THR A 98 -13.85 -4.43 3.94
C THR A 98 -13.09 -3.22 3.43
N PHE A 99 -13.63 -2.02 3.58
CA PHE A 99 -12.84 -0.81 3.35
C PHE A 99 -11.54 -0.80 4.17
N ARG A 100 -11.56 -1.37 5.38
CA ARG A 100 -10.39 -1.44 6.26
C ARG A 100 -9.35 -2.47 5.82
N SER A 101 -9.73 -3.47 5.03
CA SER A 101 -8.76 -4.40 4.45
C SER A 101 -7.93 -3.73 3.35
N ASP A 102 -8.53 -2.85 2.53
CA ASP A 102 -7.75 -2.04 1.57
C ASP A 102 -6.74 -1.13 2.28
N ILE A 103 -7.09 -0.59 3.46
CA ILE A 103 -6.18 0.25 4.26
C ILE A 103 -4.96 -0.56 4.73
N TYR A 104 -5.13 -1.84 5.05
CA TYR A 104 -4.00 -2.72 5.35
C TYR A 104 -3.11 -2.91 4.12
N SER A 105 -3.69 -3.13 2.94
CA SER A 105 -2.93 -3.24 1.70
C SER A 105 -2.15 -1.95 1.38
N ILE A 106 -2.69 -0.76 1.72
CA ILE A 106 -1.95 0.50 1.66
C ILE A 106 -0.73 0.48 2.58
N ALA A 107 -0.81 -0.08 3.79
CA ALA A 107 0.35 -0.17 4.67
C ALA A 107 1.47 -1.02 4.05
N MET A 108 1.10 -2.10 3.36
CA MET A 108 2.05 -2.95 2.63
C MET A 108 2.67 -2.23 1.44
N LEU A 109 1.89 -1.43 0.71
CA LEU A 109 2.39 -0.53 -0.32
C LEU A 109 3.31 0.56 0.24
N MET A 110 2.98 1.17 1.38
CA MET A 110 3.84 2.14 2.05
C MET A 110 5.19 1.52 2.44
N TRP A 111 5.16 0.28 2.94
CA TRP A 111 6.38 -0.46 3.25
C TRP A 111 7.20 -0.75 1.99
N GLU A 112 6.57 -1.25 0.92
CA GLU A 112 7.25 -1.53 -0.35
C GLU A 112 7.84 -0.25 -0.98
N ILE A 113 7.10 0.87 -0.95
CA ILE A 113 7.60 2.19 -1.39
C ILE A 113 8.80 2.63 -0.56
N SER A 114 8.90 2.23 0.71
CA SER A 114 10.03 2.60 1.58
C SER A 114 11.30 1.79 1.24
N PHE A 115 11.16 0.51 0.91
CA PHE A 115 12.29 -0.41 0.77
C PHE A 115 12.58 -0.87 -0.67
N GLY A 116 11.72 -0.52 -1.62
CA GLY A 116 11.86 -0.85 -3.03
C GLY A 116 11.67 -2.33 -3.38
N GLN A 117 11.17 -3.12 -2.43
CA GLN A 117 11.01 -4.56 -2.57
C GLN A 117 9.66 -5.02 -2.02
N PRO A 118 9.03 -6.06 -2.60
CA PRO A 118 7.81 -6.65 -2.09
C PRO A 118 7.87 -7.02 -0.60
N PRO A 119 6.77 -6.79 0.16
CA PRO A 119 6.66 -7.25 1.54
C PRO A 119 6.83 -8.76 1.61
N PHE A 120 7.54 -9.23 2.64
CA PHE A 120 7.80 -10.65 2.86
C PHE A 120 8.55 -11.36 1.72
N MET A 121 9.36 -10.66 0.90
CA MET A 121 10.15 -11.27 -0.19
C MET A 121 10.97 -12.51 0.22
N ASN A 122 11.43 -12.57 1.47
CA ASN A 122 12.25 -13.68 1.99
C ASN A 122 11.42 -14.85 2.55
N TYR A 123 10.09 -14.84 2.37
CA TYR A 123 9.19 -15.90 2.81
C TYR A 123 8.56 -16.57 1.59
N GLU A 124 8.27 -17.87 1.71
CA GLU A 124 7.38 -18.52 0.75
C GLU A 124 5.96 -17.96 0.93
N HIS A 125 5.26 -17.69 -0.18
CA HIS A 125 3.91 -17.14 -0.15
C HIS A 125 2.87 -18.27 0.00
N ASP A 126 2.95 -18.97 1.13
CA ASP A 126 2.21 -20.18 1.40
C ASP A 126 1.28 -20.03 2.63
N TYR A 127 0.72 -21.16 3.08
CA TYR A 127 -0.16 -21.18 4.25
C TYR A 127 0.58 -20.83 5.55
N ILE A 128 1.90 -21.05 5.63
CA ILE A 128 2.71 -20.72 6.80
C ILE A 128 2.82 -19.20 6.93
N LEU A 129 3.12 -18.50 5.83
CA LEU A 129 3.10 -17.03 5.84
C LEU A 129 1.72 -16.48 6.20
N ALA A 130 0.65 -17.08 5.67
CA ALA A 130 -0.72 -16.69 5.99
C ALA A 130 -1.03 -16.76 7.50
N ILE A 131 -0.65 -17.87 8.15
CA ILE A 131 -0.79 -18.05 9.61
C ILE A 131 0.07 -17.03 10.36
N ASN A 132 1.33 -16.84 9.96
CA ASN A 132 2.22 -15.88 10.60
C ASN A 132 1.67 -14.43 10.53
N ILE A 133 1.02 -14.05 9.42
CA ILE A 133 0.37 -12.73 9.26
C ILE A 133 -0.79 -12.58 10.24
N ILE A 134 -1.61 -13.62 10.41
CA ILE A 134 -2.69 -13.67 11.40
C ILE A 134 -2.13 -13.53 12.81
N ASP A 135 -1.02 -14.21 13.11
CA ASP A 135 -0.33 -14.17 14.40
C ASP A 135 0.45 -12.86 14.65
N GLY A 136 0.43 -11.94 13.69
CA GLY A 136 0.90 -10.57 13.88
C GLY A 136 2.27 -10.29 13.31
N ILE A 137 2.88 -11.18 12.51
CA ILE A 137 4.12 -10.85 11.81
C ILE A 137 3.89 -9.64 10.89
N ARG A 138 4.87 -8.75 10.84
CA ARG A 138 4.92 -7.62 9.90
C ARG A 138 6.29 -7.58 9.22
N PRO A 139 6.39 -7.00 8.01
CA PRO A 139 7.67 -6.82 7.35
C PRO A 139 8.63 -6.00 8.23
N LYS A 140 9.90 -6.41 8.29
CA LYS A 140 10.90 -5.73 9.13
C LYS A 140 11.23 -4.34 8.56
N ILE A 141 11.37 -3.35 9.43
CA ILE A 141 11.85 -2.02 9.06
C ILE A 141 13.38 -2.04 9.23
N LEU A 142 14.10 -2.09 8.11
CA LEU A 142 15.55 -2.38 8.09
C LEU A 142 16.45 -1.14 8.14
N SER A 143 15.88 0.04 7.94
CA SER A 143 16.59 1.32 7.94
C SER A 143 15.68 2.42 8.47
N GLU A 144 16.26 3.59 8.71
CA GLU A 144 15.50 4.76 9.14
C GLU A 144 14.56 5.25 8.03
N ILE A 145 13.30 5.47 8.40
CA ILE A 145 12.26 6.06 7.56
C ILE A 145 11.64 7.24 8.34
N PRO A 146 11.05 8.26 7.67
CA PRO A 146 10.49 9.42 8.33
C PRO A 146 9.44 9.04 9.38
N LEU A 147 9.61 9.55 10.61
CA LEU A 147 8.85 9.10 11.77
C LEU A 147 7.32 9.21 11.60
N LYS A 148 6.84 10.31 11.00
CA LYS A 148 5.40 10.50 10.76
C LYS A 148 4.88 9.50 9.73
N TYR A 149 5.67 9.22 8.68
CA TYR A 149 5.33 8.22 7.67
C TYR A 149 5.26 6.82 8.28
N LYS A 150 6.26 6.45 9.09
CA LYS A 150 6.29 5.19 9.85
C LYS A 150 5.05 5.04 10.72
N SER A 151 4.74 6.05 11.53
CA SER A 151 3.59 6.01 12.43
C SER A 151 2.27 5.82 11.70
N LEU A 152 2.10 6.48 10.53
CA LEU A 152 0.90 6.30 9.71
C LEU A 152 0.83 4.89 9.10
N MET A 153 1.94 4.39 8.55
CA MET A 153 2.05 3.03 8.02
C MET A 153 1.70 1.99 9.09
N GLU A 154 2.25 2.15 10.29
CA GLU A 154 2.01 1.25 11.41
C GLU A 154 0.56 1.29 11.90
N GLN A 155 -0.09 2.45 11.84
CA GLN A 155 -1.51 2.55 12.12
C GLN A 155 -2.36 1.80 11.08
N CYS A 156 -1.96 1.83 9.81
CA CYS A 156 -2.69 1.18 8.72
C CYS A 156 -2.61 -0.35 8.76
N TRP A 157 -1.54 -0.95 9.30
CA TRP A 157 -1.39 -2.42 9.40
C TRP A 157 -1.80 -3.03 10.75
N ASP A 158 -2.50 -2.28 11.60
CA ASP A 158 -2.99 -2.80 12.90
C ASP A 158 -3.82 -4.07 12.68
N ALA A 159 -3.63 -5.08 13.54
CA ALA A 159 -4.36 -6.35 13.45
C ALA A 159 -5.87 -6.16 13.64
N ASN A 160 -6.29 -5.17 14.42
CA ASN A 160 -7.69 -4.80 14.56
C ASN A 160 -8.09 -3.79 13.46
N PRO A 161 -8.95 -4.16 12.50
CA PRO A 161 -9.37 -3.25 11.42
C PRO A 161 -10.04 -1.97 11.90
N LEU A 162 -10.63 -1.97 13.11
CA LEU A 162 -11.27 -0.79 13.71
C LEU A 162 -10.27 0.27 14.18
N LYS A 163 -9.00 -0.10 14.41
CA LYS A 163 -7.94 0.83 14.81
C LYS A 163 -7.25 1.51 13.63
N ARG A 164 -7.43 0.98 12.43
CA ARG A 164 -6.94 1.59 11.18
C ARG A 164 -7.70 2.91 10.93
N PRO A 165 -7.14 3.89 10.20
CA PRO A 165 -7.89 5.06 9.73
C PRO A 165 -8.81 4.69 8.56
N ASP A 166 -9.89 5.45 8.32
CA ASP A 166 -10.67 5.30 7.08
C ASP A 166 -9.94 6.03 5.94
N ALA A 167 -10.32 5.79 4.69
CA ALA A 167 -9.62 6.40 3.57
C ALA A 167 -9.65 7.93 3.59
N LYS A 168 -10.70 8.56 4.14
CA LYS A 168 -10.80 10.02 4.29
C LYS A 168 -9.75 10.54 5.29
N THR A 169 -9.70 9.92 6.47
CA THR A 169 -8.75 10.24 7.54
C THR A 169 -7.33 9.96 7.09
N LEU A 170 -7.10 8.84 6.42
CA LEU A 170 -5.81 8.46 5.86
C LEU A 170 -5.34 9.48 4.81
N ASN A 171 -6.21 9.88 3.88
CA ASN A 171 -5.91 10.90 2.87
C ASN A 171 -5.57 12.25 3.50
N LYS A 172 -6.28 12.65 4.55
CA LYS A 172 -5.96 13.88 5.30
C LYS A 172 -4.57 13.78 5.96
N LYS A 173 -4.29 12.68 6.67
CA LYS A 173 -3.01 12.48 7.37
C LYS A 173 -1.82 12.45 6.42
N ILE A 174 -1.91 11.74 5.29
CA ILE A 174 -0.79 11.71 4.34
C ILE A 174 -0.57 13.08 3.69
N ASN A 175 -1.63 13.86 3.45
CA ASN A 175 -1.49 15.22 2.95
C ASN A 175 -0.78 16.14 3.96
N GLU A 176 -1.12 16.03 5.24
CA GLU A 176 -0.41 16.74 6.33
C GLU A 176 1.06 16.34 6.41
N ILE A 177 1.36 15.05 6.28
CA ILE A 177 2.75 14.53 6.27
C ILE A 177 3.53 15.06 5.07
N LYS A 178 2.93 15.04 3.89
CA LYS A 178 3.50 15.61 2.66
C LYS A 178 3.84 17.09 2.84
N SER A 179 2.87 17.90 3.27
CA SER A 179 3.11 19.32 3.53
C SER A 179 4.14 19.57 4.64
N TYR A 180 4.18 18.73 5.66
CA TYR A 180 5.16 18.84 6.74
C TYR A 180 6.59 18.64 6.21
N TYR A 181 6.85 17.56 5.47
CA TYR A 181 8.20 17.26 4.99
C TYR A 181 8.65 18.15 3.83
N GLN A 182 7.72 18.71 3.05
CA GLN A 182 8.03 19.78 2.10
C GLN A 182 8.63 21.03 2.77
N ASN A 183 8.20 21.33 4.01
CA ASN A 183 8.68 22.47 4.79
C ASN A 183 9.84 22.12 5.75
N ASN A 184 10.07 20.83 6.02
CA ASN A 184 11.06 20.34 6.98
C ASN A 184 11.94 19.24 6.35
N SER A 185 12.45 19.48 5.14
CA SER A 185 13.23 18.51 4.37
C SER A 185 14.49 18.01 5.09
N ASN A 186 15.02 18.78 6.04
CA ASN A 186 16.14 18.43 6.90
C ASN A 186 15.84 17.30 7.90
N GLU A 187 14.56 16.99 8.15
CA GLU A 187 14.15 15.84 8.98
C GLU A 187 13.97 14.54 8.19
N LEU A 188 14.13 14.60 6.86
CA LEU A 188 14.11 13.40 6.03
C LEU A 188 15.45 12.67 6.14
N PRO A 189 15.45 11.33 6.28
CA PRO A 189 16.68 10.56 6.21
C PRO A 189 17.41 10.83 4.89
N GLN A 190 18.73 11.00 4.97
CA GLN A 190 19.55 11.06 3.77
C GLN A 190 19.54 9.68 3.10
N LEU A 191 19.57 9.67 1.78
CA LEU A 191 19.81 8.44 1.04
C LEU A 191 21.16 7.87 1.50
N ILE A 192 21.15 6.65 2.02
CA ILE A 192 22.39 5.92 2.28
C ILE A 192 22.97 5.63 0.90
N THR A 193 24.04 6.36 0.55
CA THR A 193 24.87 6.13 -0.64
C THR A 193 25.56 4.79 -0.58
#